data_AF-A0A396JCN4-F1
#
_entry.id   AF-A0A396JCN4-F1
#
_cell.length_a   1.000
_cell.length_b   1.000
_cell.length_c   1.000
_cell.angle_alpha   90.00
_cell.angle_beta   90.00
_cell.angle_gamma   90.00
#
_symmetry.space_group_name_H-M   'P 1'
#
loop_
_entity.id
_entity.type
_entity.pdbx_description
1 polymer ?
#
loop_
_entity_poly.entity_id
_entity_poly.type
_entity_poly.pdbx_seq_one_letter_code
_entity_poly.pdbx_strand_id
1 'polypeptide(L)' 'MERNGLGPDRRSYTIMIHGHYENGRAKDAIRYFREMTSKGIVPEPITEKLVISMNGQLKERIEKQGVEVEASNV' A
#
# COMPACT_ATOMS: atom_id res chain seq x y z
N MET A 1 -8.98 -10.96 11.37
CA MET A 1 -10.25 -11.58 11.82
C MET A 1 -10.96 -12.09 10.60
N GLU A 2 -11.12 -13.40 10.45
CA GLU A 2 -12.13 -14.01 9.58
C GLU A 2 -12.74 -15.13 10.40
N ARG A 3 -14.04 -15.03 10.71
CA ARG A 3 -14.74 -16.09 11.44
C ARG A 3 -16.00 -16.59 10.72
N ASN A 4 -16.51 -15.89 9.70
CA ASN A 4 -17.79 -16.22 9.08
C ASN A 4 -17.80 -15.93 7.56
N GLY A 5 -17.02 -16.62 6.71
CA GLY A 5 -17.22 -16.75 5.24
C GLY A 5 -17.41 -15.49 4.36
N LEU A 6 -17.46 -14.31 4.96
CA LEU A 6 -17.69 -12.99 4.41
C LEU A 6 -16.35 -12.31 4.63
N GLY A 7 -15.61 -12.11 3.54
CA GLY A 7 -14.29 -11.52 3.59
C GLY A 7 -14.27 -10.12 4.22
N PRO A 8 -13.11 -9.44 4.20
CA PRO A 8 -12.97 -8.15 4.86
C PRO A 8 -13.99 -7.13 4.33
N ASP A 9 -14.63 -6.40 5.25
CA ASP A 9 -15.49 -5.27 4.94
C ASP A 9 -14.67 -3.97 4.78
N ARG A 10 -15.35 -2.86 4.47
CA ARG A 10 -14.70 -1.54 4.31
C ARG A 10 -13.81 -1.19 5.50
N ARG A 11 -14.32 -1.38 6.72
CA ARG A 11 -13.61 -1.04 7.95
C ARG A 11 -12.39 -1.93 8.16
N SER A 12 -12.53 -3.21 7.87
CA SER A 12 -11.44 -4.19 7.97
C SER A 12 -10.30 -3.85 7.01
N TYR A 13 -10.62 -3.49 5.76
CA TYR A 13 -9.60 -3.01 4.81
C TYR A 13 -8.93 -1.73 5.31
N THR A 14 -9.68 -0.73 5.77
CA THR A 14 -9.10 0.51 6.32
C THR A 14 -8.13 0.22 7.46
N ILE A 15 -8.49 -0.65 8.41
CA ILE A 15 -7.63 -1.03 9.53
C ILE A 15 -6.36 -1.74 9.03
N MET A 16 -6.48 -2.71 8.11
CA MET A 16 -5.32 -3.42 7.57
C MET A 16 -4.38 -2.45 6.82
N ILE A 17 -4.92 -1.59 5.95
CA ILE A 17 -4.14 -0.62 5.19
C ILE A 17 -3.41 0.34 6.12
N HIS A 18 -4.10 0.89 7.13
CA HIS A 18 -3.49 1.77 8.12
C HIS A 18 -2.39 1.06 8.92
N GLY A 19 -2.67 -0.13 9.43
CA GLY A 19 -1.68 -0.90 10.19
C GLY A 19 -0.45 -1.26 9.35
N HIS A 20 -0.61 -1.59 8.07
CA HIS A 20 0.53 -1.82 7.16
C HIS A 20 1.29 -0.52 6.86
N TYR A 21 0.61 0.61 6.71
CA TYR A 21 1.22 1.93 6.55
C TYR A 21 2.11 2.30 7.74
N GLU A 22 1.58 2.23 8.96
CA GLU A 22 2.33 2.58 10.19
C GLU A 22 3.55 1.70 10.42
N ASN A 23 3.51 0.46 9.94
CA ASN A 23 4.63 -0.47 10.01
C ASN A 23 5.62 -0.34 8.83
N GLY A 24 5.49 0.68 7.98
CA GLY A 24 6.34 0.89 6.80
C GLY A 24 6.19 -0.19 5.71
N ARG A 25 5.16 -1.04 5.80
CA ARG A 25 4.87 -2.12 4.86
C ARG A 25 4.00 -1.62 3.71
N ALA A 26 4.51 -0.63 2.98
CA ALA A 26 3.79 0.05 1.90
C ALA A 26 3.24 -0.90 0.83
N LYS A 27 4.03 -1.89 0.42
CA LYS A 27 3.62 -2.90 -0.60
C LYS A 27 2.36 -3.66 -0.18
N ASP A 28 2.28 -4.08 1.09
CA ASP A 28 1.13 -4.82 1.60
C ASP A 28 -0.10 -3.93 1.71
N ALA A 29 0.06 -2.71 2.19
CA ALA A 29 -1.04 -1.75 2.28
C ALA A 29 -1.63 -1.44 0.90
N ILE A 30 -0.77 -1.25 -0.12
CA ILE A 30 -1.21 -1.06 -1.51
C ILE A 30 -1.92 -2.31 -2.05
N ARG A 31 -1.45 -3.52 -1.70
CA ARG A 31 -2.10 -4.77 -2.09
C ARG A 31 -3.53 -4.86 -1.55
N TYR A 32 -3.73 -4.55 -0.26
CA TYR A 32 -5.07 -4.54 0.34
C TYR A 32 -5.97 -3.44 -0.23
N PHE A 33 -5.42 -2.27 -0.54
CA PHE A 33 -6.19 -1.22 -1.22
C PHE A 33 -6.67 -1.66 -2.60
N ARG A 34 -5.81 -2.32 -3.40
CA ARG A 34 -6.20 -2.87 -4.70
C ARG A 34 -7.26 -3.96 -4.58
N GLU A 35 -7.15 -4.81 -3.57
CA GLU A 35 -8.15 -5.84 -3.31
C GLU A 35 -9.51 -5.22 -2.96
N MET A 36 -9.53 -4.24 -2.05
CA MET A 36 -10.71 -3.47 -1.66
C MET A 36 -11.44 -2.87 -2.89
N THR A 37 -10.70 -2.18 -3.77
CA THR A 37 -11.28 -1.56 -4.97
C THR A 37 -11.73 -2.61 -5.99
N SER A 38 -11.00 -3.72 -6.15
CA SER A 38 -11.39 -4.82 -7.04
C SER A 38 -12.70 -5.50 -6.62
N LYS A 39 -13.04 -5.46 -5.33
CA LYS A 39 -14.31 -5.95 -4.77
C LYS A 39 -15.43 -4.91 -4.82
N GLY A 40 -15.20 -3.74 -5.42
CA GLY A 40 -16.16 -2.64 -5.50
C GLY A 40 -16.38 -1.92 -4.17
N ILE A 41 -15.51 -2.13 -3.18
CA ILE A 41 -15.61 -1.46 -1.89
C ILE A 41 -14.95 -0.09 -2.01
N VAL A 42 -15.73 0.97 -1.80
CA VAL A 42 -15.25 2.35 -1.89
C VAL A 42 -14.34 2.67 -0.69
N PRO A 43 -13.07 3.05 -0.92
CA PRO A 43 -12.15 3.47 0.14
C PRO A 43 -12.65 4.71 0.88
N GLU A 44 -12.25 4.83 2.16
CA GLU A 44 -12.44 6.08 2.88
C GLU A 44 -11.39 7.11 2.45
N PRO A 45 -11.68 8.42 2.51
CA PRO A 45 -10.72 9.46 2.08
C PRO A 45 -9.37 9.38 2.78
N ILE A 46 -9.35 8.92 4.04
CA ILE A 46 -8.10 8.69 4.77
C ILE A 46 -7.29 7.56 4.15
N THR A 47 -7.94 6.46 3.75
CA THR A 47 -7.32 5.30 3.11
C THR A 47 -6.66 5.68 1.78
N GLU A 48 -7.30 6.53 0.98
CA GLU A 48 -6.72 7.03 -0.28
C GLU A 48 -5.47 7.88 -0.04
N LYS A 49 -5.52 8.81 0.93
CA LYS A 49 -4.37 9.65 1.29
C LYS A 49 -3.15 8.83 1.72
N LEU A 50 -3.37 7.78 2.51
CA LEU A 50 -2.30 6.87 2.92
C LEU A 50 -1.61 6.23 1.72
N VAL A 51 -2.39 5.72 0.77
CA VAL A 51 -1.86 5.03 -0.43
C VAL A 51 -1.08 5.98 -1.33
N ILE A 52 -1.52 7.22 -1.48
CA ILE A 52 -0.78 8.25 -2.22
C ILE A 52 0.57 8.53 -1.55
N SER A 53 0.59 8.71 -0.22
CA SER A 53 1.82 8.91 0.56
C SER A 53 2.79 7.74 0.36
N MET A 54 2.29 6.50 0.43
CA MET A 54 3.09 5.29 0.23
C MET A 54 3.67 5.18 -1.18
N ASN A 55 2.91 5.51 -2.21
CA ASN A 55 3.40 5.50 -3.59
C ASN A 55 4.49 6.54 -3.83
N GLY A 56 4.37 7.73 -3.22
CA GLY A 56 5.42 8.75 -3.22
C GLY A 56 6.73 8.22 -2.62
N GLN A 57 6.64 7.61 -1.43
CA GLN A 57 7.79 7.00 -0.76
C GLN A 57 8.40 5.83 -1.54
N LEU A 58 7.58 5.02 -2.21
CA LEU A 58 8.07 3.91 -3.04
C LEU A 58 8.86 4.45 -4.25
N LYS A 59 8.38 5.52 -4.87
CA LYS A 59 9.02 6.15 -6.03
C LYS A 59 10.40 6.71 -5.65
N GLU A 60 10.51 7.42 -4.53
CA GLU A 60 11.80 7.92 -4.02
C GLU A 60 12.79 6.79 -3.68
N ARG A 61 12.31 5.64 -3.19
CA ARG A 61 13.17 4.49 -2.87
C ARG A 61 13.70 3.79 -4.12
N ILE A 62 12.88 3.70 -5.18
CA ILE A 62 13.31 3.12 -6.46
C ILE A 62 14.33 4.04 -7.13
N GLU A 63 14.11 5.36 -7.10
CA GLU A 63 15.07 6.34 -7.65
C GLU A 63 16.41 6.31 -6.89
N LYS A 64 16.39 6.17 -5.55
CA LYS A 64 17.63 6.02 -4.76
C LYS A 64 18.37 4.69 -4.97
N GLN A 65 17.68 3.62 -5.35
CA GLN A 65 18.27 2.30 -5.62
C GLN A 65 18.69 2.10 -7.09
N GLY A 66 18.24 2.96 -8.01
CA GLY A 66 18.58 2.90 -9.44
C GLY A 66 19.84 3.64 -9.85
N VAL A 67 20.54 4.32 -8.94
CA VAL A 67 21.69 5.21 -9.27
C VAL A 67 23.06 4.56 -9.07
N GLU A 68 23.15 3.27 -8.71
CA GLU A 68 24.44 2.63 -8.36
C GLU A 68 25.09 1.75 -9.45
N VAL A 69 24.69 1.82 -10.73
CA VAL A 69 25.26 0.91 -11.76
C VAL A 69 26.05 1.59 -12.90
N GLU A 70 26.19 2.91 -12.95
CA GLU A 70 26.92 3.55 -14.07
C GLU A 70 27.98 4.57 -13.64
N ALA A 71 28.85 4.19 -12.71
CA ALA A 71 30.10 4.94 -12.44
C ALA A 71 31.36 4.06 -12.45
N SER A 72 31.30 2.88 -13.07
CA SER A 72 32.49 2.04 -13.27
C SER A 72 32.36 1.25 -14.57
N ASN A 73 32.51 1.94 -15.70
CA ASN A 73 33.19 1.35 -16.85
C ASN A 73 33.58 2.43 -17.88
N VAL A 74 34.91 2.57 -17.99
CA VAL A 74 35.72 3.24 -19.03
C VAL A 74 35.87 4.75 -18.90
#